data_AF-A0A0B4VS93-F1
#
_entry.id   AF-A0A0B4VS93-F1
#
_cell.length_a   1.000
_cell.length_b   1.000
_cell.length_c   1.000
_cell.angle_alpha   90.00
_cell.angle_beta   90.00
_cell.angle_gamma   90.00
#
_symmetry.space_group_name_H-M   'P 1'
#
loop_
_entity.id
_entity.type
_entity.pdbx_description
1 polymer ?
#
loop_
_entity_poly.entity_id
_entity_poly.type
_entity_poly.pdbx_seq_one_letter_code
_entity_poly.pdbx_strand_id
1 'polypeptide(L)' 'AVLDRCEEVLRKDRGASLLDVMFGRPGAKGDLDDPQRKQPAIYALECALTELWSSLGIQPSVVLGHSLGEIAAA' A
#
# COMPACT_ATOMS: atom_id res chain seq x y z
N ALA A 1 -0.42 -8.47 7.19
CA ALA A 1 0.27 -9.33 6.19
C ALA A 1 0.78 -8.52 5.01
N VAL A 2 -0.07 -8.01 4.10
CA VAL A 2 0.37 -7.17 2.95
C VAL A 2 1.14 -5.93 3.40
N LEU A 3 0.55 -5.12 4.29
CA LEU A 3 1.18 -3.89 4.77
C LEU A 3 2.55 -4.15 5.40
N ASP A 4 2.70 -5.22 6.17
CA ASP A 4 3.96 -5.60 6.82
C ASP A 4 5.02 -5.99 5.78
N ARG A 5 4.64 -6.71 4.72
CA ARG A 5 5.55 -7.06 3.61
C ARG A 5 5.98 -5.82 2.84
N CYS A 6 5.05 -4.91 2.52
CA CYS A 6 5.37 -3.65 1.84
C CYS A 6 6.27 -2.75 2.69
N GLU A 7 6.01 -2.67 4.00
CA GLU A 7 6.85 -1.99 4.98
C GLU A 7 8.28 -2.53 4.96
N GLU A 8 8.45 -3.85 5.03
CA GLU A 8 9.78 -4.46 5.05
C GLU A 8 10.59 -4.11 3.79
N VAL A 9 9.97 -4.21 2.61
CA VAL A 9 10.61 -3.90 1.33
C VAL A 9 10.99 -2.42 1.23
N LEU A 10 10.04 -1.52 1.53
CA LEU A 10 10.29 -0.08 1.38
C LEU A 10 11.24 0.46 2.44
N ARG A 11 11.19 -0.07 3.67
CA ARG A 11 12.14 0.29 4.71
C ARG A 11 13.56 -0.10 4.33
N LYS A 12 13.74 -1.27 3.70
CA LYS A 12 15.05 -1.73 3.21
C LYS A 12 15.58 -0.87 2.06
N ASP A 13 14.71 -0.50 1.12
CA ASP A 13 15.09 0.26 -0.08
C ASP A 13 15.30 1.76 0.20
N ARG A 14 14.43 2.37 1.03
CA ARG A 14 14.36 3.83 1.23
C ARG A 14 14.83 4.31 2.60
N GLY A 15 15.04 3.39 3.56
CA GLY A 15 15.47 3.73 4.92
C GLY A 15 14.42 4.46 5.77
N ALA A 16 13.17 4.56 5.30
CA ALA A 16 12.05 5.17 6.00
C ALA A 16 10.88 4.19 6.08
N SER A 17 10.15 4.22 7.20
CA SER A 17 8.94 3.42 7.42
C SER A 17 7.80 3.94 6.55
N LEU A 18 7.22 3.05 5.74
CA LEU A 18 6.00 3.32 4.98
C LEU A 18 4.84 3.54 5.96
N LEU A 19 4.69 2.66 6.96
CA LEU A 19 3.55 2.72 7.88
C LEU A 19 3.57 3.99 8.73
N ASP A 20 4.74 4.47 9.13
CA ASP A 20 4.83 5.70 9.91
C ASP A 20 4.38 6.91 9.09
N VAL A 21 4.74 6.97 7.80
CA VAL A 21 4.28 8.02 6.88
C VAL A 21 2.77 7.89 6.61
N MET A 22 2.26 6.68 6.32
CA MET A 22 0.84 6.44 6.03
C MET A 22 -0.07 6.86 7.18
N PHE A 23 0.32 6.57 8.42
CA PHE A 23 -0.49 6.82 9.61
C PHE A 23 -0.12 8.10 10.35
N GLY A 24 0.79 8.92 9.81
CA GLY A 24 1.22 10.18 10.42
C GLY A 24 1.81 9.99 11.83
N ARG A 25 2.57 8.92 12.06
CA ARG A 25 3.11 8.60 13.39
C ARG A 25 4.21 9.59 13.80
N PRO A 26 4.37 9.86 15.10
CA PRO A 26 5.46 10.71 15.60
C PRO A 26 6.83 10.21 15.10
N GLY A 27 7.62 11.09 14.51
CA GLY A 27 8.94 10.76 13.97
C GLY A 27 8.94 10.18 12.54
N ALA A 28 7.79 10.11 11.87
CA ALA A 28 7.70 9.72 10.47
C ALA A 28 8.62 10.58 9.59
N LYS A 29 9.44 9.92 8.75
CA LYS A 29 10.36 10.60 7.84
C LYS A 29 9.78 10.70 6.44
N GLY A 30 9.14 11.82 6.18
CA GLY A 30 8.68 12.21 4.84
C GLY A 30 7.22 12.63 4.82
N ASP A 31 6.80 13.04 3.63
CA ASP A 31 5.46 13.55 3.37
C ASP A 31 4.66 12.51 2.58
N LEU A 32 3.43 12.23 2.99
CA LEU A 32 2.55 11.34 2.24
C LEU A 32 2.13 11.97 0.90
N ASP A 33 2.20 13.30 0.79
CA ASP A 33 1.88 13.98 -0.46
C ASP A 33 2.96 13.84 -1.55
N ASP A 34 4.18 13.45 -1.17
CA ASP A 34 5.25 13.09 -2.09
C ASP A 34 4.84 11.84 -2.92
N PRO A 35 4.82 11.93 -4.26
CA PRO A 35 4.50 10.80 -5.13
C PRO A 35 5.34 9.53 -4.85
N GLN A 36 6.58 9.68 -4.40
CA GLN A 36 7.46 8.54 -4.07
C GLN A 36 6.99 7.74 -2.84
N ARG A 37 6.15 8.34 -2.00
CA ARG A 37 5.56 7.74 -0.79
C ARG A 37 4.09 7.44 -0.98
N LYS A 38 3.35 8.34 -1.63
CA LYS A 38 1.93 8.21 -1.97
C LYS A 38 1.63 6.95 -2.78
N GLN A 39 2.42 6.70 -3.83
CA GLN A 39 2.17 5.58 -4.73
C GLN A 39 2.35 4.22 -4.03
N PRO A 40 3.47 3.94 -3.34
CA PRO A 40 3.57 2.69 -2.59
C PRO A 40 2.52 2.56 -1.47
N ALA A 41 2.13 3.66 -0.83
CA ALA A 41 1.10 3.66 0.21
C ALA A 41 -0.27 3.23 -0.32
N ILE A 42 -0.74 3.83 -1.43
CA ILE A 42 -2.06 3.49 -1.99
C ILE A 42 -2.06 2.07 -2.56
N TYR A 43 -0.98 1.64 -3.22
CA TYR A 43 -0.83 0.26 -3.70
C TYR A 43 -0.90 -0.75 -2.55
N ALA A 44 -0.14 -0.53 -1.47
CA ALA A 44 -0.13 -1.43 -0.32
C ALA A 44 -1.51 -1.50 0.36
N LEU A 45 -2.23 -0.37 0.42
CA LEU A 45 -3.60 -0.32 0.95
C LEU A 45 -4.58 -1.10 0.06
N GLU A 46 -4.55 -0.89 -1.25
CA GLU A 46 -5.40 -1.58 -2.21
C GLU A 46 -5.21 -3.11 -2.13
N CYS A 47 -3.97 -3.59 -2.17
CA CYS A 47 -3.67 -5.01 -2.02
C CYS A 47 -4.10 -5.58 -0.66
N ALA A 48 -3.96 -4.81 0.43
CA ALA A 48 -4.39 -5.23 1.75
C ALA A 48 -5.93 -5.36 1.85
N LEU A 49 -6.67 -4.44 1.21
CA LEU A 49 -8.12 -4.52 1.12
C LEU A 49 -8.57 -5.69 0.25
N THR A 50 -7.86 -5.98 -0.84
CA THR A 50 -8.13 -7.16 -1.68
C THR A 50 -7.91 -8.46 -0.90
N GLU A 51 -6.82 -8.59 -0.13
CA GLU A 51 -6.62 -9.75 0.76
C GLU A 51 -7.72 -9.85 1.83
N LEU A 52 -8.17 -8.72 2.40
CA LEU A 52 -9.27 -8.70 3.35
C LEU A 52 -10.56 -9.21 2.71
N TRP A 53 -10.94 -8.71 1.54
CA TRP A 53 -12.12 -9.18 0.82
C TRP A 53 -12.04 -10.67 0.49
N SER A 54 -10.88 -11.15 0.04
CA SER A 54 -10.64 -12.57 -0.20
C SER A 54 -10.82 -13.40 1.07
N SER A 55 -10.33 -12.92 2.22
CA SER A 55 -10.51 -13.59 3.51
C SER A 55 -11.97 -13.70 3.95
N LEU A 56 -12.83 -12.81 3.43
CA LEU A 56 -14.28 -12.81 3.65
C LEU A 56 -15.04 -13.62 2.57
N GLY A 57 -14.34 -14.29 1.65
CA GLY A 57 -14.93 -15.08 0.57
C GLY A 57 -15.46 -14.27 -0.61
N ILE A 58 -15.16 -12.97 -0.69
CA ILE A 58 -15.55 -12.11 -1.81
C ILE A 58 -14.62 -12.40 -3.00
N GLN A 59 -15.20 -12.73 -4.15
CA GLN A 59 -14.49 -12.99 -5.40
C GLN A 59 -15.06 -12.11 -6.52
N PRO A 60 -14.33 -11.07 -6.97
CA PRO A 60 -14.80 -10.19 -8.04
C PRO A 60 -14.84 -10.93 -9.38
N SER A 61 -15.91 -10.73 -10.17
CA SER A 61 -15.98 -11.24 -11.54
C SER A 61 -15.21 -10.36 -12.54
N VAL A 62 -15.01 -9.08 -12.21
CA VAL A 62 -14.28 -8.09 -13.02
C VAL A 62 -13.55 -7.16 -12.06
N VAL A 63 -12.32 -6.79 -12.41
CA VAL A 63 -11.52 -5.77 -11.70
C VAL A 63 -11.02 -4.76 -12.73
N LEU A 64 -11.07 -3.48 -12.38
CA LEU A 64 -10.54 -2.38 -13.18
C LEU A 64 -9.73 -1.48 -12.25
N GLY A 65 -8.59 -1.00 -12.75
CA GLY A 65 -7.75 -0.03 -12.07
C GLY A 65 -7.60 1.21 -12.93
N HIS A 66 -7.28 2.34 -12.30
CA HIS A 66 -6.92 3.57 -13.01
C HIS A 66 -5.49 3.95 -12.65
N SER A 67 -4.62 4.11 -13.66
CA SER A 67 -3.21 4.47 -13.45
C SER A 67 -2.53 3.45 -12.52
N LEU A 68 -1.97 3.85 -11.38
CA LEU A 68 -1.33 2.93 -10.44
C LEU A 68 -2.27 1.81 -9.95
N GLY A 69 -3.58 2.10 -9.87
CA GLY A 69 -4.57 1.10 -9.49
C GLY A 69 -4.65 -0.07 -10.48
N GLU A 70 -4.20 0.09 -11.74
CA GLU A 70 -4.08 -1.03 -12.69
C GLU A 70 -3.08 -2.08 -12.19
N ILE A 71 -2.03 -1.66 -11.49
CA ILE A 71 -1.02 -2.59 -10.92
C ILE A 71 -1.60 -3.33 -9.72
N ALA A 72 -2.40 -2.67 -8.89
CA ALA A 72 -3.07 -3.33 -7.77
C ALA A 72 -4.22 -4.26 -8.22
N ALA A 73 -4.80 -3.98 -9.39
CA ALA A 73 -5.88 -4.76 -9.99
C ALA A 73 -5.41 -6.01 -10.77
N ALA A 74 -4.13 -6.07 -11.16
CA ALA A 74 -3.54 -7.15 -11.95
C ALA A 74 -3.13 -8.36 -11.08
#